data_AF-A0A958DBX1-F1
#
_entry.id   AF-A0A958DBX1-F1
#
_cell.length_a   1.000
_cell.length_b   1.000
_cell.length_c   1.000
_cell.angle_alpha   90.00
_cell.angle_beta   90.00
_cell.angle_gamma   90.00
#
_symmetry.space_group_name_H-M   'P 1'
#
loop_
_entity.id
_entity.type
_entity.pdbx_description
1 polymer ?
#
loop_
_entity_poly.entity_id
_entity_poly.type
_entity_poly.pdbx_seq_one_letter_code
_entity_poly.pdbx_strand_id
1 'polypeptide(L)'
;MDDWLNENEPTAPQPVLDLRHRFVTTFPLEALTSITKHRYALGHPSLKNTFCHWLEYETRELGSLGGHYLTKWGLWWSQELGTWRHSSRYANPDDALHRIMAGIVELVETAERGEFEHLDALGSMSLGRRSNSLRIKPLYLYCPDVLLPISNPKHLEFFLRQFAQEPVRGVTARNRQLLHFMQSQPEFSGFDTIQLMRFLYDKLFRVGLPISSPKVFNRRVTQFASLYADTASRKALRADQESVTAMLGPLLAADRLTSPDLAKPLEVAVNDCRTPINNLANWPSADNFAGLAASTSSARLARLFGDLFDRQQALPDRMERFQRAIDAEYAYLYTRDVQGRAQTLPASLLTIFLAARDPLRYMVYRPRMVEQAAQDWGMEPPDTDRNWYVHLLNWLRPIQDALTAQLGAQTDLIDVHLLLWFNHRFDADFAHRFGEDAAGNPVLLPEPPLPLRALYEATRRTQTIALCGPPGTGKTQLARTFITHWLLSGNHSQTDADVYWAAVNAGNVAAINQRTAQAW
;
A
#
# COMPACT_ATOMS: atom_id res chain seq x y z
N MET A 1 -21.01 -6.54 -19.00
CA MET A 1 -21.45 -7.81 -18.40
C MET A 1 -20.86 -8.96 -19.20
N ASP A 2 -21.15 -8.99 -20.50
CA ASP A 2 -20.72 -10.00 -21.48
C ASP A 2 -19.22 -10.31 -21.41
N ASP A 3 -18.35 -9.29 -21.36
CA ASP A 3 -16.90 -9.49 -21.21
C ASP A 3 -16.50 -10.22 -19.93
N TRP A 4 -17.24 -10.04 -18.82
CA TRP A 4 -16.94 -10.74 -17.57
C TRP A 4 -17.42 -12.19 -17.63
N LEU A 5 -18.59 -12.43 -18.22
CA LEU A 5 -19.18 -13.76 -18.40
C LEU A 5 -18.39 -14.65 -19.38
N ASN A 6 -17.63 -14.04 -20.31
CA ASN A 6 -16.70 -14.78 -21.16
C ASN A 6 -15.55 -15.43 -20.37
N GLU A 7 -15.22 -14.90 -19.20
CA GLU A 7 -14.09 -15.34 -18.37
C GLU A 7 -14.54 -15.99 -17.04
N ASN A 8 -15.81 -15.84 -16.66
CA ASN A 8 -16.33 -16.26 -15.36
C ASN A 8 -17.75 -16.84 -15.48
N GLU A 9 -17.98 -17.96 -14.79
CA GLU A 9 -19.32 -18.52 -14.67
C GLU A 9 -20.18 -17.72 -13.65
N PRO A 10 -21.51 -17.65 -13.85
CA PRO A 10 -22.42 -16.99 -12.91
C PRO A 10 -22.58 -17.75 -11.59
N THR A 11 -22.14 -18.99 -11.52
CA THR A 11 -22.12 -19.81 -10.30
C THR A 11 -20.70 -20.06 -9.79
N ALA A 12 -20.56 -20.23 -8.48
CA ALA A 12 -19.28 -20.47 -7.83
C ALA A 12 -18.71 -21.82 -8.27
N PRO A 13 -17.38 -21.91 -8.51
CA PRO A 13 -16.74 -23.18 -8.81
C PRO A 13 -16.93 -24.21 -7.70
N GLN A 14 -17.04 -25.49 -8.05
CA GLN A 14 -17.23 -26.57 -7.08
C GLN A 14 -16.22 -26.55 -5.90
N PRO A 15 -14.91 -26.28 -6.10
CA PRO A 15 -13.96 -26.18 -4.98
C PRO A 15 -14.33 -25.12 -3.93
N VAL A 16 -14.97 -24.02 -4.34
CA VAL A 16 -15.43 -22.94 -3.44
C VAL A 16 -16.64 -23.42 -2.63
N LEU A 17 -17.56 -24.15 -3.26
CA LEU A 17 -18.72 -24.74 -2.59
C LEU A 17 -18.28 -25.82 -1.58
N ASP A 18 -17.33 -26.67 -1.98
CA ASP A 18 -16.75 -27.70 -1.11
C ASP A 18 -16.03 -27.08 0.09
N LEU A 19 -15.35 -25.95 -0.10
CA LEU A 19 -14.69 -25.20 0.97
C LEU A 19 -15.70 -24.70 2.01
N ARG A 20 -16.84 -24.16 1.57
CA ARG A 20 -17.91 -23.76 2.49
C ARG A 20 -18.47 -24.97 3.24
N HIS A 21 -18.73 -26.06 2.53
CA HIS A 21 -19.23 -27.30 3.13
C HIS A 21 -18.27 -27.84 4.20
N ARG A 22 -16.96 -27.83 3.93
CA ARG A 22 -15.93 -28.20 4.90
C ARG A 22 -15.94 -27.30 6.13
N PHE A 23 -16.15 -26.00 5.98
CA PHE A 23 -16.26 -25.08 7.13
C PHE A 23 -17.43 -25.48 8.03
N VAL A 24 -18.65 -25.61 7.47
CA VAL A 24 -19.85 -25.93 8.26
C VAL A 24 -19.81 -27.34 8.86
N THR A 25 -19.12 -28.29 8.21
CA THR A 25 -18.87 -29.63 8.80
C THR A 25 -17.84 -29.57 9.93
N THR A 26 -16.82 -28.72 9.81
CA THR A 26 -15.77 -28.57 10.85
C THR A 26 -16.31 -27.83 12.07
N PHE A 27 -17.21 -26.88 11.87
CA PHE A 27 -17.86 -26.08 12.89
C PHE A 27 -19.38 -26.12 12.72
N PRO A 28 -20.06 -27.22 13.08
CA PRO A 28 -21.52 -27.29 13.04
C PRO A 28 -22.13 -26.21 13.96
N LEU A 29 -23.24 -25.61 13.52
CA LEU A 29 -23.86 -24.48 14.23
C LEU A 29 -24.23 -24.87 15.67
N GLU A 30 -24.80 -26.05 15.84
CA GLU A 30 -25.23 -26.63 17.11
C GLU A 30 -24.06 -26.90 18.08
N ALA A 31 -22.83 -27.07 17.56
CA ALA A 31 -21.65 -27.33 18.37
C ALA A 31 -20.93 -26.04 18.80
N LEU A 32 -21.26 -24.89 18.20
CA LEU A 32 -20.54 -23.63 18.40
C LEU A 32 -20.55 -23.14 19.85
N THR A 33 -21.67 -23.32 20.57
CA THR A 33 -21.81 -22.88 21.97
C THR A 33 -20.91 -23.65 22.93
N SER A 34 -20.42 -24.82 22.53
CA SER A 34 -19.52 -25.70 23.30
C SER A 34 -18.05 -25.60 22.89
N ILE A 35 -17.72 -24.73 21.93
CA ILE A 35 -16.35 -24.60 21.42
C ILE A 35 -15.39 -24.11 22.53
N THR A 36 -14.13 -24.54 22.48
CA THR A 36 -13.11 -24.10 23.44
C THR A 36 -12.30 -22.92 22.90
N LYS A 37 -11.63 -22.17 23.78
CA LYS A 37 -10.71 -21.08 23.37
C LYS A 37 -9.66 -21.55 22.37
N HIS A 38 -9.16 -22.78 22.53
CA HIS A 38 -8.17 -23.39 21.64
C HIS A 38 -8.73 -23.80 20.27
N ARG A 39 -10.05 -23.98 20.15
CA ARG A 39 -10.75 -24.25 18.89
C ARG A 39 -11.34 -22.99 18.25
N TYR A 40 -11.43 -21.88 18.99
CA TYR A 40 -11.93 -20.60 18.52
C TYR A 40 -10.82 -19.65 18.04
N ALA A 41 -9.85 -19.35 18.90
CA ALA A 41 -9.05 -18.13 18.80
C ALA A 41 -7.90 -18.18 17.78
N LEU A 42 -7.37 -16.99 17.43
CA LEU A 42 -6.16 -16.80 16.62
C LEU A 42 -5.00 -16.27 17.49
N GLY A 43 -3.76 -16.45 17.03
CA GLY A 43 -2.55 -15.87 17.64
C GLY A 43 -1.67 -16.86 18.41
N HIS A 44 -2.14 -18.06 18.73
CA HIS A 44 -1.32 -19.08 19.38
C HIS A 44 -0.51 -19.86 18.32
N PRO A 45 0.83 -19.96 18.44
CA PRO A 45 1.68 -20.51 17.37
C PRO A 45 1.43 -22.00 17.08
N SER A 46 0.96 -22.77 18.08
CA SER A 46 0.61 -24.19 17.88
C SER A 46 -0.85 -24.43 17.47
N LEU A 47 -1.72 -23.41 17.54
CA LEU A 47 -3.12 -23.59 17.18
C LEU A 47 -3.30 -23.34 15.69
N LYS A 48 -3.50 -24.44 14.97
CA LYS A 48 -3.93 -24.44 13.57
C LYS A 48 -5.39 -24.91 13.53
N ASN A 49 -6.11 -24.57 12.47
CA ASN A 49 -7.50 -25.02 12.25
C ASN A 49 -8.51 -24.56 13.33
N THR A 50 -8.37 -23.33 13.84
CA THR A 50 -9.35 -22.72 14.74
C THR A 50 -10.44 -21.98 13.96
N PHE A 51 -11.58 -21.68 14.58
CA PHE A 51 -12.68 -20.95 13.97
C PHE A 51 -12.21 -19.63 13.35
N CYS A 52 -11.51 -18.78 14.11
CA CYS A 52 -10.97 -17.52 13.60
C CYS A 52 -9.89 -17.72 12.52
N HIS A 53 -9.09 -18.79 12.59
CA HIS A 53 -8.15 -19.12 11.52
C HIS A 53 -8.88 -19.46 10.22
N TRP A 54 -9.98 -20.22 10.31
CA TRP A 54 -10.79 -20.55 9.15
C TRP A 54 -11.48 -19.32 8.56
N LEU A 55 -12.02 -18.44 9.40
CA LEU A 55 -12.62 -17.20 8.92
C LEU A 55 -11.60 -16.28 8.22
N GLU A 56 -10.37 -16.20 8.73
CA GLU A 56 -9.33 -15.32 8.21
C GLU A 56 -8.63 -15.86 6.96
N TYR A 57 -8.23 -17.13 7.00
CA TYR A 57 -7.27 -17.69 6.05
C TYR A 57 -7.86 -18.81 5.20
N GLU A 58 -8.51 -19.82 5.80
CA GLU A 58 -8.99 -20.99 5.05
C GLU A 58 -10.15 -20.63 4.10
N THR A 59 -11.10 -19.82 4.57
CA THR A 59 -12.29 -19.44 3.80
C THR A 59 -12.07 -18.15 2.99
N ARG A 60 -10.82 -17.79 2.66
CA ARG A 60 -10.49 -16.53 2.00
C ARG A 60 -11.27 -16.30 0.69
N GLU A 61 -11.44 -17.34 -0.11
CA GLU A 61 -12.18 -17.26 -1.39
C GLU A 61 -13.69 -16.99 -1.21
N LEU A 62 -14.22 -17.25 -0.01
CA LEU A 62 -15.61 -17.02 0.37
C LEU A 62 -15.81 -15.60 0.97
N GLY A 63 -14.94 -14.64 0.64
CA GLY A 63 -14.91 -13.27 1.17
C GLY A 63 -13.71 -13.00 2.07
N SER A 64 -12.64 -12.40 1.53
CA SER A 64 -11.44 -12.05 2.29
C SER A 64 -11.75 -11.03 3.39
N LEU A 65 -11.12 -11.20 4.56
CA LEU A 65 -11.23 -10.28 5.69
C LEU A 65 -10.01 -9.37 5.87
N GLY A 66 -8.97 -9.54 5.04
CA GLY A 66 -7.69 -8.84 5.15
C GLY A 66 -6.90 -9.22 6.42
N GLY A 67 -5.61 -9.50 6.27
CA GLY A 67 -4.73 -10.03 7.34
C GLY A 67 -4.35 -9.03 8.43
N HIS A 68 -5.30 -8.46 9.16
CA HIS A 68 -5.08 -7.36 10.12
C HIS A 68 -5.61 -7.65 11.54
N TYR A 69 -5.05 -6.90 12.51
CA TYR A 69 -5.20 -6.94 13.98
C TYR A 69 -6.12 -8.01 14.60
N LEU A 70 -5.54 -8.85 15.47
CA LEU A 70 -6.24 -9.91 16.22
C LEU A 70 -7.44 -9.43 17.05
N THR A 71 -7.49 -8.14 17.38
CA THR A 71 -8.55 -7.52 18.19
C THR A 71 -9.93 -7.62 17.57
N LYS A 72 -10.03 -7.72 16.22
CA LYS A 72 -11.31 -7.85 15.50
C LYS A 72 -12.10 -9.12 15.88
N TRP A 73 -11.41 -10.13 16.41
CA TRP A 73 -11.99 -11.40 16.85
C TRP A 73 -12.57 -11.37 18.25
N GLY A 74 -12.42 -10.27 19.00
CA GLY A 74 -12.96 -10.13 20.35
C GLY A 74 -12.25 -10.96 21.43
N LEU A 75 -11.66 -12.10 21.08
CA LEU A 75 -10.84 -12.98 21.92
C LEU A 75 -9.68 -13.55 21.09
N TRP A 76 -8.45 -13.42 21.60
CA TRP A 76 -7.24 -13.88 20.92
C TRP A 76 -6.15 -14.29 21.92
N TRP A 77 -5.14 -15.02 21.44
CA TRP A 77 -3.92 -15.30 22.22
C TRP A 77 -2.87 -14.23 21.94
N SER A 78 -2.38 -13.58 23.00
CA SER A 78 -1.27 -12.63 22.90
C SER A 78 0.07 -13.36 23.05
N GLN A 79 0.85 -13.43 21.98
CA GLN A 79 2.19 -14.03 22.04
C GLN A 79 3.13 -13.24 22.96
N GLU A 80 3.05 -11.90 22.90
CA GLU A 80 3.85 -10.99 23.73
C GLU A 80 3.64 -11.23 25.23
N LEU A 81 2.39 -11.46 25.64
CA LEU A 81 2.03 -11.61 27.05
C LEU A 81 1.88 -13.09 27.48
N GLY A 82 1.99 -14.03 26.54
CA GLY A 82 1.75 -15.46 26.80
C GLY A 82 0.40 -15.76 27.43
N THR A 83 -0.65 -14.99 27.11
CA THR A 83 -1.98 -15.14 27.74
C THR A 83 -3.14 -14.78 26.82
N TRP A 84 -4.35 -15.20 27.21
CA TRP A 84 -5.61 -14.86 26.53
C TRP A 84 -5.96 -13.39 26.75
N ARG A 85 -6.21 -12.67 25.65
CA ARG A 85 -6.74 -11.31 25.68
C ARG A 85 -8.14 -11.28 25.09
N HIS A 86 -8.95 -10.36 25.59
CA HIS A 86 -10.30 -10.12 25.12
C HIS A 86 -10.55 -8.62 24.97
N SER A 87 -11.56 -8.28 24.19
CA SER A 87 -12.06 -6.91 24.09
C SER A 87 -12.66 -6.47 25.42
N SER A 88 -12.43 -5.22 25.82
CA SER A 88 -12.87 -4.65 27.11
C SER A 88 -14.38 -4.66 27.35
N ARG A 89 -15.18 -4.98 26.33
CA ARG A 89 -16.63 -5.18 26.44
C ARG A 89 -17.05 -6.50 27.12
N TYR A 90 -16.11 -7.41 27.28
CA TYR A 90 -16.33 -8.71 27.92
C TYR A 90 -15.64 -8.68 29.28
N ALA A 91 -16.22 -9.40 30.25
CA ALA A 91 -15.70 -9.41 31.61
C ALA A 91 -14.36 -10.17 31.72
N ASN A 92 -14.21 -11.23 30.94
CA ASN A 92 -13.04 -12.10 30.91
C ASN A 92 -13.01 -12.93 29.60
N PRO A 93 -11.94 -13.69 29.32
CA PRO A 93 -11.85 -14.50 28.09
C PRO A 93 -12.95 -15.55 27.90
N ASP A 94 -13.48 -16.13 28.99
CA ASP A 94 -14.53 -17.16 28.90
C ASP A 94 -15.90 -16.53 28.63
N ASP A 95 -16.20 -15.38 29.26
CA ASP A 95 -17.35 -14.52 28.91
C ASP A 95 -17.30 -14.08 27.45
N ALA A 96 -16.12 -13.67 26.97
CA ALA A 96 -15.93 -13.29 25.57
C ALA A 96 -16.29 -14.43 24.61
N LEU A 97 -15.77 -15.63 24.87
CA LEU A 97 -16.05 -16.79 24.03
C LEU A 97 -17.55 -17.11 24.02
N HIS A 98 -18.16 -17.23 25.21
CA HIS A 98 -19.56 -17.58 25.35
C HIS A 98 -20.47 -16.60 24.61
N ARG A 99 -20.28 -15.29 24.83
CA ARG A 99 -21.11 -14.24 24.22
C ARG A 99 -20.90 -14.12 22.71
N ILE A 100 -19.67 -14.32 22.23
CA ILE A 100 -19.40 -14.30 20.78
C ILE A 100 -20.10 -15.47 20.10
N MET A 101 -19.94 -16.70 20.62
CA MET A 101 -20.53 -17.87 19.96
C MET A 101 -22.07 -17.85 20.05
N ALA A 102 -22.63 -17.47 21.20
CA ALA A 102 -24.07 -17.29 21.35
C ALA A 102 -24.60 -16.24 20.37
N GLY A 103 -23.91 -15.11 20.23
CA GLY A 103 -24.30 -14.06 19.28
C GLY A 103 -24.20 -14.47 17.81
N ILE A 104 -23.25 -15.33 17.44
CA ILE A 104 -23.16 -15.88 16.08
C ILE A 104 -24.33 -16.83 15.81
N VAL A 105 -24.63 -17.74 16.75
CA VAL A 105 -25.76 -18.68 16.62
C VAL A 105 -27.08 -17.91 16.49
N GLU A 106 -27.31 -16.94 17.36
CA GLU A 106 -28.51 -16.10 17.34
C GLU A 106 -28.67 -15.33 16.01
N LEU A 107 -27.58 -14.82 15.44
CA LEU A 107 -27.61 -14.16 14.13
C LEU A 107 -28.00 -15.12 12.99
N VAL A 108 -27.47 -16.34 13.02
CA VAL A 108 -27.78 -17.37 12.00
C VAL A 108 -29.24 -17.79 12.11
N GLU A 109 -29.71 -18.16 13.30
CA GLU A 109 -31.11 -18.56 13.54
C GLU A 109 -32.11 -17.44 13.21
N THR A 110 -31.74 -16.18 13.47
CA THR A 110 -32.57 -15.02 13.09
C THR A 110 -32.66 -14.87 11.57
N ALA A 111 -31.55 -15.09 10.86
CA ALA A 111 -31.56 -15.04 9.40
C ALA A 111 -32.32 -16.22 8.77
N GLU A 112 -32.22 -17.42 9.34
CA GLU A 112 -32.99 -18.60 8.91
C GLU A 112 -34.51 -18.38 9.05
N ARG A 113 -34.93 -17.63 10.07
CA ARG A 113 -36.34 -17.19 10.25
C ARG A 113 -36.76 -16.05 9.33
N GLY A 114 -35.84 -15.46 8.57
CA GLY A 114 -36.11 -14.34 7.68
C GLY A 114 -36.28 -12.98 8.37
N GLU A 115 -35.93 -12.88 9.66
CA GLU A 115 -36.08 -11.69 10.51
C GLU A 115 -34.92 -10.69 10.31
N PHE A 116 -34.69 -10.29 9.05
CA PHE A 116 -33.46 -9.61 8.64
C PHE A 116 -33.28 -8.20 9.22
N GLU A 117 -34.37 -7.51 9.52
CA GLU A 117 -34.39 -6.19 10.14
C GLU A 117 -33.75 -6.16 11.53
N HIS A 118 -33.72 -7.30 12.24
CA HIS A 118 -33.17 -7.42 13.59
C HIS A 118 -31.65 -7.66 13.59
N LEU A 119 -31.07 -8.13 12.49
CA LEU A 119 -29.66 -8.56 12.42
C LEU A 119 -28.66 -7.45 12.77
N ASP A 120 -28.97 -6.19 12.43
CA ASP A 120 -28.09 -5.08 12.76
C ASP A 120 -28.07 -4.74 14.26
N ALA A 121 -29.24 -4.75 14.90
CA ALA A 121 -29.39 -4.51 16.33
C ALA A 121 -28.77 -5.65 17.15
N LEU A 122 -29.12 -6.90 16.83
CA LEU A 122 -28.60 -8.10 17.48
C LEU A 122 -27.08 -8.19 17.34
N GLY A 123 -26.55 -8.07 16.11
CA GLY A 123 -25.11 -8.16 15.90
C GLY A 123 -24.32 -7.04 16.59
N SER A 124 -24.88 -5.83 16.67
CA SER A 124 -24.25 -4.73 17.42
C SER A 124 -24.26 -4.99 18.92
N MET A 125 -25.36 -5.51 19.47
CA MET A 125 -25.52 -5.84 20.88
C MET A 125 -24.62 -7.01 21.29
N SER A 126 -24.70 -8.13 20.59
CA SER A 126 -24.02 -9.38 20.95
C SER A 126 -22.53 -9.37 20.60
N LEU A 127 -22.17 -8.96 19.37
CA LEU A 127 -20.79 -9.05 18.84
C LEU A 127 -20.06 -7.71 18.80
N GLY A 128 -20.80 -6.61 18.58
CA GLY A 128 -20.29 -5.25 18.62
C GLY A 128 -20.48 -4.46 17.36
N ARG A 129 -20.69 -3.16 17.55
CA ARG A 129 -20.94 -2.20 16.47
C ARG A 129 -19.89 -2.23 15.37
N ARG A 130 -18.62 -2.51 15.70
CA ARG A 130 -17.48 -2.54 14.77
C ARG A 130 -17.05 -3.95 14.37
N SER A 131 -17.68 -4.99 14.90
CA SER A 131 -17.31 -6.40 14.68
C SER A 131 -17.90 -6.95 13.38
N ASN A 132 -17.79 -6.20 12.28
CA ASN A 132 -18.49 -6.53 11.03
C ASN A 132 -18.05 -7.86 10.44
N SER A 133 -16.76 -8.21 10.55
CA SER A 133 -16.24 -9.51 10.10
C SER A 133 -16.91 -10.67 10.84
N LEU A 134 -17.08 -10.57 12.16
CA LEU A 134 -17.77 -11.59 12.97
C LEU A 134 -19.28 -11.64 12.72
N ARG A 135 -19.86 -10.56 12.18
CA ARG A 135 -21.30 -10.46 11.91
C ARG A 135 -21.68 -10.96 10.52
N ILE A 136 -20.85 -10.65 9.51
CA ILE A 136 -21.17 -10.94 8.11
C ILE A 136 -20.58 -12.28 7.68
N LYS A 137 -19.30 -12.55 7.98
CA LYS A 137 -18.61 -13.74 7.43
C LYS A 137 -19.20 -15.05 7.96
N PRO A 138 -19.38 -15.27 9.28
CA PRO A 138 -20.05 -16.48 9.78
C PRO A 138 -21.47 -16.60 9.23
N LEU A 139 -22.22 -15.51 9.25
CA LEU A 139 -23.60 -15.49 8.77
C LEU A 139 -23.70 -15.91 7.29
N TYR A 140 -22.79 -15.43 6.44
CA TYR A 140 -22.67 -15.89 5.06
C TYR A 140 -22.29 -17.38 4.96
N LEU A 141 -21.35 -17.86 5.78
CA LEU A 141 -20.90 -19.25 5.70
C LEU A 141 -22.00 -20.26 6.06
N TYR A 142 -22.87 -19.92 7.01
CA TYR A 142 -24.05 -20.74 7.36
C TYR A 142 -25.26 -20.46 6.45
N CYS A 143 -25.48 -19.19 6.06
CA CYS A 143 -26.62 -18.75 5.24
C CYS A 143 -26.13 -18.04 3.95
N PRO A 144 -25.63 -18.78 2.95
CA PRO A 144 -24.91 -18.25 1.78
C PRO A 144 -25.75 -17.35 0.87
N ASP A 145 -27.08 -17.51 0.90
CA ASP A 145 -28.00 -16.79 0.01
C ASP A 145 -28.57 -15.53 0.65
N VAL A 146 -28.26 -15.28 1.94
CA VAL A 146 -28.82 -14.17 2.72
C VAL A 146 -28.03 -12.87 2.54
N LEU A 147 -26.73 -12.98 2.25
CA LEU A 147 -25.79 -11.86 2.17
C LEU A 147 -24.78 -12.09 1.05
N LEU A 148 -24.25 -10.98 0.52
CA LEU A 148 -22.98 -11.00 -0.18
C LEU A 148 -21.85 -11.26 0.84
N PRO A 149 -20.81 -12.02 0.49
CA PRO A 149 -19.59 -12.26 1.31
C PRO A 149 -18.69 -11.01 1.47
N ILE A 150 -19.27 -9.85 1.76
CA ILE A 150 -18.61 -8.55 1.86
C ILE A 150 -18.81 -7.98 3.26
N SER A 151 -17.77 -8.07 4.10
CA SER A 151 -17.82 -7.62 5.50
C SER A 151 -17.44 -6.14 5.69
N ASN A 152 -16.84 -5.51 4.68
CA ASN A 152 -16.38 -4.13 4.77
C ASN A 152 -17.52 -3.14 4.45
N PRO A 153 -17.99 -2.33 5.42
CA PRO A 153 -19.11 -1.43 5.22
C PRO A 153 -18.83 -0.30 4.21
N LYS A 154 -17.56 0.09 4.04
CA LYS A 154 -17.15 1.10 3.05
C LYS A 154 -17.25 0.55 1.63
N HIS A 155 -16.92 -0.73 1.44
CA HIS A 155 -17.04 -1.37 0.12
C HIS A 155 -18.51 -1.47 -0.29
N LEU A 156 -19.38 -1.89 0.65
CA LEU A 156 -20.81 -1.92 0.42
C LEU A 156 -21.39 -0.54 0.06
N GLU A 157 -20.96 0.50 0.79
CA GLU A 157 -21.35 1.89 0.51
C GLU A 157 -20.85 2.38 -0.86
N PHE A 158 -19.60 2.04 -1.21
CA PHE A 158 -19.03 2.34 -2.51
C PHE A 158 -19.84 1.69 -3.63
N PHE A 159 -20.10 0.38 -3.55
CA PHE A 159 -20.85 -0.34 -4.60
C PHE A 159 -22.27 0.17 -4.76
N LEU A 160 -22.98 0.44 -3.66
CA LEU A 160 -24.31 1.03 -3.74
C LEU A 160 -24.30 2.38 -4.45
N ARG A 161 -23.32 3.25 -4.16
CA ARG A 161 -23.18 4.53 -4.86
C ARG A 161 -22.85 4.38 -6.34
N GLN A 162 -22.08 3.36 -6.74
CA GLN A 162 -21.85 3.08 -8.17
C GLN A 162 -23.15 2.75 -8.92
N PHE A 163 -24.16 2.23 -8.21
CA PHE A 163 -25.49 1.99 -8.74
C PHE A 163 -26.50 3.11 -8.44
N ALA A 164 -26.02 4.29 -8.05
CA ALA A 164 -26.84 5.43 -7.64
C ALA A 164 -27.87 5.09 -6.53
N GLN A 165 -27.55 4.12 -5.66
CA GLN A 165 -28.35 3.76 -4.50
C GLN A 165 -27.84 4.49 -3.26
N GLU A 166 -28.75 5.12 -2.52
CA GLU A 166 -28.41 5.72 -1.22
C GLU A 166 -28.23 4.63 -0.14
N PRO A 167 -27.04 4.48 0.47
CA PRO A 167 -26.78 3.38 1.38
C PRO A 167 -27.54 3.49 2.70
N VAL A 168 -28.28 2.45 3.06
CA VAL A 168 -28.94 2.38 4.37
C VAL A 168 -27.95 2.23 5.53
N ARG A 169 -28.42 2.54 6.75
CA ARG A 169 -27.65 2.40 7.97
C ARG A 169 -27.65 0.93 8.44
N GLY A 170 -26.49 0.45 8.85
CA GLY A 170 -26.29 -0.94 9.28
C GLY A 170 -25.52 -1.74 8.24
N VAL A 171 -24.63 -2.62 8.68
CA VAL A 171 -23.78 -3.38 7.75
C VAL A 171 -24.58 -4.48 7.06
N THR A 172 -25.48 -5.13 7.81
CA THR A 172 -26.31 -6.21 7.30
C THR A 172 -27.41 -5.66 6.39
N ALA A 173 -28.09 -4.59 6.83
CA ALA A 173 -29.10 -3.90 6.04
C ALA A 173 -28.53 -3.40 4.70
N ARG A 174 -27.33 -2.80 4.72
CA ARG A 174 -26.65 -2.34 3.51
C ARG A 174 -26.23 -3.47 2.58
N ASN A 175 -25.71 -4.56 3.14
CA ASN A 175 -25.34 -5.73 2.37
C ASN A 175 -26.56 -6.32 1.65
N ARG A 176 -27.68 -6.48 2.37
CA ARG A 176 -28.95 -6.95 1.81
C ARG A 176 -29.54 -5.99 0.78
N GLN A 177 -29.45 -4.68 1.01
CA GLN A 177 -29.84 -3.67 0.02
C GLN A 177 -29.10 -3.89 -1.30
N LEU A 178 -27.77 -4.07 -1.24
CA LEU A 178 -26.96 -4.32 -2.43
C LEU A 178 -27.31 -5.65 -3.09
N LEU A 179 -27.46 -6.73 -2.32
CA LEU A 179 -27.85 -8.03 -2.83
C LEU A 179 -29.20 -7.98 -3.56
N HIS A 180 -30.22 -7.41 -2.91
CA HIS A 180 -31.56 -7.29 -3.48
C HIS A 180 -31.57 -6.43 -4.75
N PHE A 181 -30.84 -5.30 -4.73
CA PHE A 181 -30.69 -4.47 -5.91
C PHE A 181 -30.08 -5.27 -7.07
N MET A 182 -28.96 -5.97 -6.85
CA MET A 182 -28.33 -6.76 -7.90
C MET A 182 -29.25 -7.87 -8.42
N GLN A 183 -29.89 -8.64 -7.54
CA GLN A 183 -30.82 -9.70 -7.93
C GLN A 183 -32.05 -9.20 -8.68
N SER A 184 -32.43 -7.93 -8.51
CA SER A 184 -33.54 -7.32 -9.25
C SER A 184 -33.18 -6.95 -10.70
N GLN A 185 -31.89 -6.93 -11.06
CA GLN A 185 -31.48 -6.61 -12.43
C GLN A 185 -31.43 -7.88 -13.29
N PRO A 186 -32.01 -7.88 -14.49
CA PRO A 186 -31.97 -9.02 -15.41
C PRO A 186 -30.56 -9.52 -15.74
N GLU A 187 -29.58 -8.62 -15.78
CA GLU A 187 -28.18 -8.90 -16.12
C GLU A 187 -27.48 -9.81 -15.11
N PHE A 188 -27.98 -9.86 -13.87
CA PHE A 188 -27.46 -10.72 -12.81
C PHE A 188 -28.30 -11.99 -12.62
N SER A 189 -29.19 -12.31 -13.56
CA SER A 189 -29.97 -13.55 -13.51
C SER A 189 -29.06 -14.78 -13.49
N GLY A 190 -29.31 -15.68 -12.55
CA GLY A 190 -28.51 -16.90 -12.35
C GLY A 190 -27.19 -16.71 -11.60
N PHE A 191 -26.84 -15.48 -11.20
CA PHE A 191 -25.65 -15.25 -10.39
C PHE A 191 -25.86 -15.69 -8.93
N ASP A 192 -24.88 -16.38 -8.36
CA ASP A 192 -24.83 -16.60 -6.92
C ASP A 192 -24.11 -15.46 -6.17
N THR A 193 -24.20 -15.47 -4.85
CA THR A 193 -23.65 -14.40 -4.00
C THR A 193 -22.11 -14.29 -4.07
N ILE A 194 -21.39 -15.37 -4.38
CA ILE A 194 -19.93 -15.33 -4.61
C ILE A 194 -19.63 -14.62 -5.91
N GLN A 195 -20.33 -14.97 -6.98
CA GLN A 195 -20.08 -14.39 -8.30
C GLN A 195 -20.56 -12.95 -8.39
N LEU A 196 -21.65 -12.59 -7.69
CA LEU A 196 -22.01 -11.20 -7.46
C LEU A 196 -20.87 -10.42 -6.78
N MET A 197 -20.30 -10.95 -5.68
CA MET A 197 -19.14 -10.32 -5.04
C MET A 197 -17.96 -10.20 -6.02
N ARG A 198 -17.60 -11.27 -6.73
CA ARG A 198 -16.45 -11.26 -7.65
C ARG A 198 -16.64 -10.24 -8.76
N PHE A 199 -17.83 -10.18 -9.36
CA PHE A 199 -18.18 -9.16 -10.34
C PHE A 199 -17.99 -7.74 -9.77
N LEU A 200 -18.51 -7.46 -8.57
CA LEU A 200 -18.35 -6.16 -7.92
C LEU A 200 -16.86 -5.80 -7.75
N TYR A 201 -16.04 -6.72 -7.27
CA TYR A 201 -14.61 -6.47 -7.10
C TYR A 201 -13.85 -6.36 -8.43
N ASP A 202 -14.20 -7.17 -9.43
CA ASP A 202 -13.53 -7.16 -10.73
C ASP A 202 -13.92 -5.99 -11.62
N LYS A 203 -15.16 -5.52 -11.56
CA LYS A 203 -15.64 -4.49 -12.49
C LYS A 203 -15.81 -3.14 -11.84
N LEU A 204 -16.26 -3.08 -10.59
CA LEU A 204 -16.53 -1.81 -9.92
C LEU A 204 -15.39 -1.41 -8.98
N PHE A 205 -14.80 -2.36 -8.26
CA PHE A 205 -13.71 -2.06 -7.34
C PHE A 205 -12.36 -1.82 -8.04
N ARG A 206 -12.21 -2.28 -9.30
CA ARG A 206 -11.10 -1.89 -10.18
C ARG A 206 -11.04 -0.38 -10.49
N VAL A 207 -12.05 0.39 -10.09
CA VAL A 207 -12.07 1.87 -10.16
C VAL A 207 -11.38 2.52 -8.94
N GLY A 208 -10.89 1.72 -7.98
CA GLY A 208 -10.12 2.21 -6.83
C GLY A 208 -11.01 2.71 -5.69
N LEU A 209 -10.58 2.45 -4.45
CA LEU A 209 -11.25 2.99 -3.27
C LEU A 209 -11.16 4.53 -3.25
N PRO A 210 -12.24 5.23 -2.87
CA PRO A 210 -12.22 6.68 -2.82
C PRO A 210 -11.22 7.17 -1.78
N ILE A 211 -10.41 8.15 -2.19
CA ILE A 211 -9.51 8.89 -1.33
C ILE A 211 -10.35 9.59 -0.27
N SER A 212 -10.30 9.09 0.96
CA SER A 212 -11.17 9.56 2.05
C SER A 212 -10.65 10.85 2.71
N SER A 213 -9.40 11.23 2.42
CA SER A 213 -8.79 12.52 2.81
C SER A 213 -8.45 13.38 1.58
N PRO A 214 -9.45 13.79 0.75
CA PRO A 214 -9.19 14.43 -0.54
C PRO A 214 -8.44 15.77 -0.41
N LYS A 215 -8.60 16.49 0.71
CA LYS A 215 -7.86 17.73 0.98
C LYS A 215 -6.34 17.49 1.10
N VAL A 216 -5.94 16.48 1.88
CA VAL A 216 -4.52 16.14 2.10
C VAL A 216 -3.91 15.64 0.79
N PHE A 217 -4.63 14.73 0.13
CA PHE A 217 -4.20 14.17 -1.15
C PHE A 217 -4.05 15.24 -2.24
N ASN A 218 -5.08 16.04 -2.51
CA ASN A 218 -5.03 17.08 -3.55
C ASN A 218 -3.91 18.10 -3.27
N ARG A 219 -3.68 18.43 -2.00
CA ARG A 219 -2.57 19.29 -1.60
C ARG A 219 -1.22 18.66 -1.95
N ARG A 220 -1.00 17.39 -1.60
CA ARG A 220 0.23 16.66 -1.92
C ARG A 220 0.44 16.56 -3.43
N VAL A 221 -0.61 16.27 -4.19
CA VAL A 221 -0.57 16.24 -5.66
C VAL A 221 -0.19 17.61 -6.22
N THR A 222 -0.71 18.71 -5.67
CA THR A 222 -0.38 20.07 -6.09
C THR A 222 1.09 20.43 -5.78
N GLN A 223 1.56 20.09 -4.59
CA GLN A 223 2.96 20.33 -4.16
C GLN A 223 3.95 19.49 -4.97
N PHE A 224 3.60 18.24 -5.25
CA PHE A 224 4.39 17.39 -6.15
C PHE A 224 4.42 18.01 -7.55
N ALA A 225 3.28 18.41 -8.11
CA ALA A 225 3.20 19.01 -9.43
C ALA A 225 4.05 20.28 -9.57
N SER A 226 4.17 21.10 -8.52
CA SER A 226 4.99 22.31 -8.56
C SER A 226 6.49 22.01 -8.59
N LEU A 227 6.97 20.97 -7.89
CA LEU A 227 8.34 20.47 -8.04
C LEU A 227 8.56 19.77 -9.38
N TYR A 228 7.53 19.09 -9.88
CA TYR A 228 7.61 18.25 -11.07
C TYR A 228 7.48 19.03 -12.39
N ALA A 229 7.06 20.29 -12.31
CA ALA A 229 6.82 21.16 -13.46
C ALA A 229 8.11 21.47 -14.26
N ASP A 230 9.27 21.52 -13.60
CA ASP A 230 10.53 21.80 -14.30
C ASP A 230 11.18 20.52 -14.84
N THR A 231 11.65 20.59 -16.08
CA THR A 231 12.19 19.43 -16.81
C THR A 231 13.45 18.86 -16.15
N ALA A 232 14.28 19.70 -15.51
CA ALA A 232 15.52 19.26 -14.90
C ALA A 232 15.26 18.46 -13.62
N SER A 233 14.36 18.93 -12.76
CA SER A 233 13.91 18.22 -11.55
C SER A 233 13.17 16.95 -11.92
N ARG A 234 12.29 16.97 -12.93
CA ARG A 234 11.64 15.77 -13.44
C ARG A 234 12.66 14.72 -13.87
N LYS A 235 13.67 15.11 -14.66
CA LYS A 235 14.73 14.21 -15.09
C LYS A 235 15.55 13.67 -13.92
N ALA A 236 15.88 14.53 -12.95
CA ALA A 236 16.64 14.12 -11.77
C ALA A 236 15.87 13.10 -10.90
N LEU A 237 14.56 13.32 -10.72
CA LEU A 237 13.70 12.41 -9.95
C LEU A 237 13.52 11.05 -10.63
N ARG A 238 13.41 11.02 -11.97
CA ARG A 238 13.23 9.78 -12.75
C ARG A 238 14.52 9.00 -12.99
N ALA A 239 15.68 9.59 -12.70
CA ALA A 239 16.99 9.07 -13.11
C ALA A 239 17.24 7.61 -12.71
N ASP A 240 16.90 7.21 -11.48
CA ASP A 240 17.13 5.84 -11.01
C ASP A 240 16.27 4.82 -11.78
N GLN A 241 14.98 5.09 -11.97
CA GLN A 241 14.07 4.17 -12.67
C GLN A 241 14.39 4.11 -14.18
N GLU A 242 14.73 5.24 -14.78
CA GLU A 242 15.14 5.29 -16.20
C GLU A 242 16.47 4.57 -16.42
N SER A 243 17.43 4.71 -15.51
CA SER A 243 18.72 4.01 -15.55
C SER A 243 18.54 2.48 -15.48
N VAL A 244 17.73 2.00 -14.53
CA VAL A 244 17.40 0.57 -14.39
C VAL A 244 16.69 0.04 -15.63
N THR A 245 15.70 0.78 -16.16
CA THR A 245 14.96 0.39 -17.36
C THR A 245 15.88 0.32 -18.58
N ALA A 246 16.77 1.30 -18.75
CA ALA A 246 17.71 1.34 -19.87
C ALA A 246 18.73 0.20 -19.85
N MET A 247 19.21 -0.19 -18.66
CA MET A 247 20.23 -1.25 -18.53
C MET A 247 19.62 -2.66 -18.53
N LEU A 248 18.55 -2.89 -17.76
CA LEU A 248 17.97 -4.23 -17.62
C LEU A 248 16.91 -4.53 -18.69
N GLY A 249 16.14 -3.54 -19.11
CA GLY A 249 15.03 -3.71 -20.05
C GLY A 249 15.40 -4.45 -21.35
N PRO A 250 16.50 -4.07 -22.04
CA PRO A 250 16.96 -4.77 -23.23
C PRO A 250 17.38 -6.22 -22.96
N LEU A 251 18.03 -6.52 -21.82
CA LEU A 251 18.46 -7.87 -21.48
C LEU A 251 17.29 -8.79 -21.12
N LEU A 252 16.24 -8.22 -20.54
CA LEU A 252 15.01 -8.91 -20.18
C LEU A 252 14.04 -9.02 -21.37
N ALA A 253 14.44 -8.56 -22.56
CA ALA A 253 13.63 -8.65 -23.76
C ALA A 253 13.45 -10.07 -24.29
N ALA A 254 12.29 -10.38 -24.87
CA ALA A 254 11.90 -11.74 -25.24
C ALA A 254 12.91 -12.41 -26.20
N ASP A 255 13.47 -11.63 -27.12
CA ASP A 255 14.53 -12.05 -28.04
C ASP A 255 15.85 -12.34 -27.30
N ARG A 256 16.21 -11.54 -26.30
CA ARG A 256 17.44 -11.70 -25.50
C ARG A 256 17.34 -12.82 -24.46
N LEU A 257 16.14 -13.17 -24.01
CA LEU A 257 15.90 -14.32 -23.14
C LEU A 257 16.14 -15.68 -23.83
N THR A 258 16.41 -15.71 -25.13
CA THR A 258 16.89 -16.92 -25.83
C THR A 258 18.41 -16.96 -26.01
N SER A 259 19.12 -15.91 -25.56
CA SER A 259 20.56 -15.77 -25.80
C SER A 259 21.38 -16.75 -24.94
N PRO A 260 22.38 -17.45 -25.52
CA PRO A 260 23.22 -18.39 -24.77
C PRO A 260 24.15 -17.71 -23.76
N ASP A 261 24.33 -16.39 -23.85
CA ASP A 261 25.27 -15.60 -23.05
C ASP A 261 24.62 -14.72 -21.97
N LEU A 262 23.30 -14.83 -21.71
CA LEU A 262 22.53 -13.92 -20.84
C LEU A 262 23.14 -13.68 -19.44
N ALA A 263 23.74 -14.69 -18.81
CA ALA A 263 24.18 -14.62 -17.42
C ALA A 263 25.17 -13.47 -17.16
N LYS A 264 26.22 -13.35 -18.00
CA LYS A 264 27.28 -12.36 -17.77
C LYS A 264 26.83 -10.91 -18.02
N PRO A 265 26.14 -10.59 -19.13
CA PRO A 265 25.56 -9.27 -19.34
C PRO A 265 24.55 -8.89 -18.25
N LEU A 266 23.75 -9.85 -17.74
CA LEU A 266 22.81 -9.57 -16.66
C LEU A 266 23.52 -9.25 -15.34
N GLU A 267 24.55 -10.03 -14.98
CA GLU A 267 25.41 -9.74 -13.83
C GLU A 267 26.03 -8.33 -13.94
N VAL A 268 26.61 -8.00 -15.09
CA VAL A 268 27.23 -6.68 -15.35
C VAL A 268 26.19 -5.58 -15.23
N ALA A 269 25.03 -5.72 -15.88
CA ALA A 269 23.99 -4.70 -15.84
C ALA A 269 23.45 -4.48 -14.41
N VAL A 270 23.23 -5.54 -13.63
CA VAL A 270 22.80 -5.43 -12.22
C VAL A 270 23.87 -4.72 -11.37
N ASN A 271 25.16 -5.00 -11.62
CA ASN A 271 26.25 -4.30 -10.96
C ASN A 271 26.35 -2.82 -11.35
N ASP A 272 26.20 -2.50 -12.63
CA ASP A 272 26.27 -1.13 -13.14
C ASP A 272 25.08 -0.28 -12.66
N CYS A 273 23.90 -0.88 -12.51
CA CYS A 273 22.72 -0.23 -11.93
C CYS A 273 22.55 -0.48 -10.42
N ARG A 274 23.61 -0.90 -9.71
CA ARG A 274 23.56 -1.22 -8.27
C ARG A 274 23.03 -0.08 -7.42
N THR A 275 23.53 1.14 -7.63
CA THR A 275 23.09 2.32 -6.86
C THR A 275 21.61 2.63 -7.12
N PRO A 276 21.14 2.76 -8.37
CA PRO A 276 19.72 2.86 -8.69
C PRO A 276 18.86 1.74 -8.09
N ILE A 277 19.27 0.47 -8.21
CA ILE A 277 18.54 -0.66 -7.61
C ILE A 277 18.46 -0.50 -6.10
N ASN A 278 19.56 -0.21 -5.42
CA ASN A 278 19.57 -0.09 -3.97
C ASN A 278 18.72 1.10 -3.50
N ASN A 279 18.77 2.22 -4.24
CA ASN A 279 17.88 3.35 -4.03
C ASN A 279 16.42 2.95 -4.19
N LEU A 280 16.08 2.04 -5.12
CA LEU A 280 14.71 1.58 -5.41
C LEU A 280 14.24 0.33 -4.65
N ALA A 281 15.14 -0.48 -4.08
CA ALA A 281 14.84 -1.73 -3.37
C ALA A 281 15.06 -1.70 -1.85
N ASN A 282 15.94 -0.81 -1.35
CA ASN A 282 16.55 -0.77 -0.01
C ASN A 282 17.43 -2.00 0.29
N TRP A 283 18.72 -1.74 0.58
CA TRP A 283 19.78 -2.60 1.18
C TRP A 283 19.95 -4.07 0.69
N PRO A 284 21.19 -4.57 0.62
CA PRO A 284 21.91 -4.82 -0.63
C PRO A 284 21.27 -5.91 -1.52
N SER A 285 20.11 -5.63 -2.11
CA SER A 285 19.39 -6.59 -2.95
C SER A 285 20.13 -6.87 -4.26
N ALA A 286 20.85 -5.87 -4.79
CA ALA A 286 21.59 -5.97 -6.04
C ALA A 286 22.79 -6.92 -5.96
N ASP A 287 23.54 -6.91 -4.85
CA ASP A 287 24.79 -7.68 -4.72
C ASP A 287 24.52 -9.19 -4.71
N ASN A 288 23.51 -9.60 -3.95
CA ASN A 288 23.07 -11.00 -3.90
C ASN A 288 22.55 -11.48 -5.25
N PHE A 289 21.80 -10.65 -5.97
CA PHE A 289 21.31 -11.07 -7.27
C PHE A 289 22.43 -11.13 -8.32
N ALA A 290 23.38 -10.19 -8.30
CA ALA A 290 24.54 -10.23 -9.20
C ALA A 290 25.37 -11.51 -8.97
N GLY A 291 25.61 -11.89 -7.71
CA GLY A 291 26.30 -13.14 -7.38
C GLY A 291 25.53 -14.39 -7.83
N LEU A 292 24.20 -14.39 -7.71
CA LEU A 292 23.36 -15.45 -8.30
C LEU A 292 23.48 -15.50 -9.82
N ALA A 293 23.41 -14.36 -10.50
CA ALA A 293 23.51 -14.29 -11.96
C ALA A 293 24.86 -14.82 -12.45
N ALA A 294 25.95 -14.53 -11.73
CA ALA A 294 27.28 -15.06 -12.02
C ALA A 294 27.38 -16.59 -11.81
N SER A 295 26.58 -17.14 -10.90
CA SER A 295 26.63 -18.56 -10.49
C SER A 295 25.60 -19.44 -11.18
N THR A 296 24.71 -18.86 -12.00
CA THR A 296 23.58 -19.55 -12.64
C THR A 296 23.76 -19.58 -14.16
N SER A 297 23.49 -20.72 -14.80
CA SER A 297 23.59 -20.83 -16.26
C SER A 297 22.63 -19.87 -17.00
N SER A 298 23.06 -19.36 -18.16
CA SER A 298 22.22 -18.50 -19.02
C SER A 298 20.88 -19.16 -19.36
N ALA A 299 20.87 -20.46 -19.68
CA ALA A 299 19.65 -21.21 -20.00
C ALA A 299 18.66 -21.27 -18.82
N ARG A 300 19.17 -21.37 -17.59
CA ARG A 300 18.35 -21.35 -16.37
C ARG A 300 17.76 -19.96 -16.12
N LEU A 301 18.57 -18.90 -16.20
CA LEU A 301 18.11 -17.51 -16.04
C LEU A 301 17.08 -17.14 -17.11
N ALA A 302 17.35 -17.49 -18.36
CA ALA A 302 16.45 -17.33 -19.50
C ALA A 302 15.07 -17.94 -19.21
N ARG A 303 15.03 -19.20 -18.74
CA ARG A 303 13.78 -19.88 -18.39
C ARG A 303 13.05 -19.18 -17.24
N LEU A 304 13.75 -18.81 -16.17
CA LEU A 304 13.14 -18.15 -15.02
C LEU A 304 12.49 -16.82 -15.40
N PHE A 305 13.21 -15.96 -16.14
CA PHE A 305 12.65 -14.70 -16.62
C PHE A 305 11.58 -14.89 -17.70
N GLY A 306 11.72 -15.90 -18.57
CA GLY A 306 10.69 -16.28 -19.53
C GLY A 306 9.38 -16.62 -18.84
N ASP A 307 9.42 -17.48 -17.82
CA ASP A 307 8.25 -17.85 -17.01
C ASP A 307 7.68 -16.64 -16.24
N LEU A 308 8.54 -15.73 -15.75
CA LEU A 308 8.12 -14.50 -15.07
C LEU A 308 7.38 -13.54 -16.02
N PHE A 309 7.79 -13.47 -17.30
CA PHE A 309 7.22 -12.53 -18.27
C PHE A 309 6.17 -13.14 -19.20
N ASP A 310 5.85 -14.43 -19.07
CA ASP A 310 4.83 -15.10 -19.86
C ASP A 310 3.42 -14.54 -19.60
N ARG A 311 2.94 -13.69 -20.50
CA ARG A 311 1.64 -13.03 -20.33
C ARG A 311 0.44 -13.97 -20.48
N GLN A 312 0.63 -15.23 -20.89
CA GLN A 312 -0.45 -16.22 -20.93
C GLN A 312 -0.81 -16.74 -19.53
N GLN A 313 0.05 -16.50 -18.54
CA GLN A 313 -0.13 -16.97 -17.16
C GLN A 313 -0.50 -15.80 -16.23
N ALA A 314 -1.29 -16.09 -15.19
CA ALA A 314 -1.68 -15.07 -14.22
C ALA A 314 -0.45 -14.50 -13.49
N LEU A 315 -0.44 -13.17 -13.30
CA LEU A 315 0.68 -12.46 -12.65
C LEU A 315 1.07 -13.03 -11.26
N PRO A 316 0.11 -13.35 -10.37
CA PRO A 316 0.41 -13.98 -9.08
C PRO A 316 1.17 -15.30 -9.21
N ASP A 317 0.77 -16.16 -10.14
CA ASP A 317 1.39 -17.47 -10.36
C ASP A 317 2.84 -17.34 -10.84
N ARG A 318 3.09 -16.40 -11.75
CA ARG A 318 4.41 -16.12 -12.30
C ARG A 318 5.37 -15.60 -11.25
N MET A 319 4.91 -14.63 -10.47
CA MET A 319 5.70 -14.03 -9.38
C MET A 319 6.05 -15.07 -8.31
N GLU A 320 5.08 -15.89 -7.89
CA GLU A 320 5.29 -16.92 -6.87
C GLU A 320 6.25 -18.01 -7.35
N ARG A 321 6.15 -18.46 -8.61
CA ARG A 321 7.10 -19.43 -9.18
C ARG A 321 8.52 -18.87 -9.25
N PHE A 322 8.67 -17.64 -9.74
CA PHE A 322 9.97 -16.98 -9.85
C PHE A 322 10.61 -16.79 -8.47
N GLN A 323 9.85 -16.23 -7.52
CA GLN A 323 10.28 -16.01 -6.15
C GLN A 323 10.77 -17.32 -5.50
N ARG A 324 9.96 -18.39 -5.55
CA ARG A 324 10.34 -19.70 -4.99
C ARG A 324 11.60 -20.27 -5.63
N ALA A 325 11.77 -20.11 -6.94
CA ALA A 325 12.95 -20.60 -7.63
C ALA A 325 14.20 -19.83 -7.18
N ILE A 326 14.15 -18.49 -7.13
CA ILE A 326 15.29 -17.67 -6.69
C ILE A 326 15.61 -17.88 -5.21
N ASP A 327 14.60 -18.00 -4.35
CA ASP A 327 14.80 -18.27 -2.92
C ASP A 327 15.52 -19.60 -2.68
N ALA A 328 15.26 -20.62 -3.51
CA ALA A 328 15.96 -21.89 -3.45
C ALA A 328 17.46 -21.75 -3.85
N GLU A 329 17.76 -20.95 -4.87
CA GLU A 329 19.15 -20.65 -5.27
C GLU A 329 19.87 -19.82 -4.18
N TYR A 330 19.19 -18.83 -3.59
CA TYR A 330 19.74 -18.04 -2.48
C TYR A 330 20.07 -18.89 -1.26
N ALA A 331 19.20 -19.85 -0.93
CA ALA A 331 19.45 -20.77 0.18
C ALA A 331 20.69 -21.66 -0.04
N TYR A 332 21.08 -21.89 -1.30
CA TYR A 332 22.30 -22.63 -1.65
C TYR A 332 23.54 -21.74 -1.67
N LEU A 333 23.43 -20.53 -2.21
CA LEU A 333 24.57 -19.63 -2.44
C LEU A 333 24.98 -18.81 -1.21
N TYR A 334 24.03 -18.47 -0.35
CA TYR A 334 24.24 -17.50 0.72
C TYR A 334 23.99 -18.09 2.10
N THR A 335 24.87 -17.74 3.03
CA THR A 335 24.66 -18.01 4.45
C THR A 335 23.45 -17.24 4.96
N ARG A 336 22.85 -17.74 6.04
CA ARG A 336 21.74 -17.06 6.72
C ARG A 336 22.14 -15.65 7.14
N ASP A 337 21.16 -14.75 7.20
CA ASP A 337 21.37 -13.38 7.65
C ASP A 337 21.85 -13.32 9.11
N VAL A 338 22.20 -12.13 9.59
CA VAL A 338 22.64 -11.89 10.98
C VAL A 338 21.57 -12.29 12.03
N GLN A 339 20.31 -12.51 11.65
CA GLN A 339 19.23 -13.03 12.50
C GLN A 339 18.97 -14.53 12.28
N GLY A 340 19.81 -15.24 11.52
CA GLY A 340 19.67 -16.66 11.24
C GLY A 340 18.55 -17.01 10.25
N ARG A 341 18.01 -16.05 9.49
CA ARG A 341 16.98 -16.28 8.49
C ARG A 341 17.58 -16.60 7.13
N ALA A 342 16.88 -17.43 6.35
CA ALA A 342 17.26 -17.67 4.97
C ALA A 342 17.14 -16.37 4.17
N GLN A 343 18.11 -16.09 3.32
CA GLN A 343 18.03 -14.95 2.41
C GLN A 343 16.98 -15.24 1.34
N THR A 344 16.14 -14.25 1.03
CA THR A 344 15.07 -14.35 0.03
C THR A 344 15.16 -13.18 -0.93
N LEU A 345 14.63 -13.35 -2.15
CA LEU A 345 14.52 -12.27 -3.11
C LEU A 345 13.56 -11.21 -2.58
N PRO A 346 13.98 -9.96 -2.41
CA PRO A 346 13.07 -8.92 -1.96
C PRO A 346 11.99 -8.63 -3.00
N ALA A 347 10.75 -8.45 -2.55
CA ALA A 347 9.62 -8.11 -3.43
C ALA A 347 9.86 -6.82 -4.26
N SER A 348 10.63 -5.88 -3.70
CA SER A 348 11.06 -4.68 -4.42
C SER A 348 11.98 -4.99 -5.61
N LEU A 349 12.90 -5.94 -5.47
CA LEU A 349 13.76 -6.36 -6.58
C LEU A 349 13.00 -7.16 -7.64
N LEU A 350 12.09 -8.05 -7.23
CA LEU A 350 11.19 -8.74 -8.16
C LEU A 350 10.39 -7.76 -9.03
N THR A 351 9.82 -6.73 -8.39
CA THR A 351 9.04 -5.70 -9.09
C THR A 351 9.90 -4.72 -9.90
N ILE A 352 11.18 -4.55 -9.55
CA ILE A 352 12.17 -3.86 -10.41
C ILE A 352 12.35 -4.60 -11.73
N PHE A 353 12.46 -5.93 -11.74
CA PHE A 353 12.60 -6.68 -13.00
C PHE A 353 11.36 -6.55 -13.89
N LEU A 354 10.17 -6.60 -13.29
CA LEU A 354 8.91 -6.37 -14.00
C LEU A 354 8.86 -4.95 -14.57
N ALA A 355 9.15 -3.92 -13.77
CA ALA A 355 9.15 -2.53 -14.19
C ALA A 355 10.24 -2.21 -15.23
N ALA A 356 11.42 -2.82 -15.13
CA ALA A 356 12.48 -2.63 -16.11
C ALA A 356 12.10 -3.21 -17.48
N ARG A 357 11.39 -4.35 -17.50
CA ARG A 357 10.90 -4.97 -18.73
C ARG A 357 9.72 -4.23 -19.34
N ASP A 358 8.80 -3.75 -18.50
CA ASP A 358 7.55 -3.12 -18.94
C ASP A 358 7.12 -2.00 -17.97
N PRO A 359 7.78 -0.83 -18.05
CA PRO A 359 7.62 0.27 -17.09
C PRO A 359 6.24 0.93 -17.14
N LEU A 360 5.49 0.70 -18.22
CA LEU A 360 4.12 1.21 -18.38
C LEU A 360 3.09 0.34 -17.64
N ARG A 361 3.42 -0.92 -17.34
CA ARG A 361 2.49 -1.87 -16.70
C ARG A 361 2.80 -2.15 -15.24
N TYR A 362 4.05 -1.95 -14.83
CA TYR A 362 4.52 -2.36 -13.51
C TYR A 362 5.21 -1.21 -12.79
N MET A 363 4.89 -1.06 -11.51
CA MET A 363 5.52 -0.10 -10.60
C MET A 363 6.49 -0.83 -9.67
N VAL A 364 7.64 -0.22 -9.36
CA VAL A 364 8.50 -0.70 -8.27
C VAL A 364 7.75 -0.65 -6.94
N TYR A 365 7.68 -1.78 -6.22
CA TYR A 365 6.94 -1.87 -4.97
C TYR A 365 7.79 -1.52 -3.75
N ARG A 366 7.24 -0.62 -2.92
CA ARG A 366 7.88 -0.11 -1.70
C ARG A 366 6.85 -0.08 -0.56
N PRO A 367 6.82 -1.10 0.33
CA PRO A 367 5.76 -1.27 1.32
C PRO A 367 5.50 -0.02 2.15
N ARG A 368 6.55 0.57 2.74
CA ARG A 368 6.42 1.75 3.61
C ARG A 368 5.85 2.98 2.91
N MET A 369 6.13 3.15 1.61
CA MET A 369 5.59 4.27 0.83
C MET A 369 4.08 4.09 0.62
N VAL A 370 3.66 2.86 0.30
CA VAL A 370 2.25 2.50 0.10
C VAL A 370 1.46 2.57 1.41
N GLU A 371 2.01 2.02 2.50
CA GLU A 371 1.42 2.06 3.85
C GLU A 371 1.20 3.50 4.32
N GLN A 372 2.23 4.35 4.19
CA GLN A 372 2.14 5.77 4.57
C GLN A 372 1.10 6.51 3.74
N ALA A 373 1.11 6.32 2.42
CA ALA A 373 0.14 6.96 1.53
C ALA A 373 -1.30 6.50 1.81
N ALA A 374 -1.51 5.20 2.07
CA ALA A 374 -2.82 4.68 2.48
C ALA A 374 -3.31 5.35 3.76
N GLN A 375 -2.44 5.49 4.76
CA GLN A 375 -2.75 6.19 6.00
C GLN A 375 -3.08 7.68 5.77
N ASP A 376 -2.20 8.42 5.09
CA ASP A 376 -2.32 9.87 4.91
C ASP A 376 -3.55 10.24 4.07
N TRP A 377 -3.85 9.45 3.05
CA TRP A 377 -4.92 9.72 2.09
C TRP A 377 -6.23 9.02 2.46
N GLY A 378 -6.24 8.30 3.59
CA GLY A 378 -7.41 7.59 4.10
C GLY A 378 -7.88 6.47 3.18
N MET A 379 -6.98 5.90 2.40
CA MET A 379 -7.25 4.75 1.54
C MET A 379 -7.05 3.45 2.33
N GLU A 380 -7.84 2.43 2.06
CA GLU A 380 -7.50 1.10 2.57
C GLU A 380 -6.23 0.62 1.88
N PRO A 381 -5.24 0.07 2.62
CA PRO A 381 -4.04 -0.46 1.99
C PRO A 381 -4.40 -1.63 1.05
N PRO A 382 -3.64 -1.86 -0.02
CA PRO A 382 -3.84 -3.02 -0.89
C PRO A 382 -3.71 -4.32 -0.08
N ASP A 383 -4.55 -5.31 -0.37
CA ASP A 383 -4.51 -6.63 0.29
C ASP A 383 -3.14 -7.29 0.05
N THR A 384 -2.60 -7.96 1.06
CA THR A 384 -1.22 -8.49 1.08
C THR A 384 -1.16 -9.98 0.77
N ASP A 385 -2.13 -10.46 0.00
CA ASP A 385 -2.29 -11.87 -0.31
C ASP A 385 -1.48 -12.35 -1.50
N ARG A 386 -1.78 -13.55 -1.98
CA ARG A 386 -1.15 -14.10 -3.18
C ARG A 386 -1.22 -13.14 -4.38
N ASN A 387 -2.27 -12.32 -4.46
CA ASN A 387 -2.52 -11.33 -5.51
C ASN A 387 -2.07 -9.91 -5.13
N TRP A 388 -1.26 -9.74 -4.08
CA TRP A 388 -0.90 -8.42 -3.51
C TRP A 388 -0.44 -7.40 -4.56
N TYR A 389 0.30 -7.86 -5.57
CA TYR A 389 0.82 -6.95 -6.59
C TYR A 389 -0.26 -6.52 -7.60
N VAL A 390 -1.23 -7.39 -7.90
CA VAL A 390 -2.40 -7.02 -8.69
C VAL A 390 -3.26 -6.01 -7.92
N HIS A 391 -3.45 -6.24 -6.62
CA HIS A 391 -4.16 -5.32 -5.73
C HIS A 391 -3.47 -3.96 -5.67
N LEU A 392 -2.14 -3.95 -5.55
CA LEU A 392 -1.34 -2.74 -5.62
C LEU A 392 -1.56 -1.99 -6.94
N LEU A 393 -1.42 -2.65 -8.10
CA LEU A 393 -1.59 -1.99 -9.39
C LEU A 393 -2.99 -1.38 -9.57
N ASN A 394 -4.02 -2.02 -9.01
CA ASN A 394 -5.37 -1.46 -9.00
C ASN A 394 -5.50 -0.28 -8.01
N TRP A 395 -4.87 -0.38 -6.85
CA TRP A 395 -4.84 0.67 -5.82
C TRP A 395 -4.17 1.96 -6.33
N LEU A 396 -3.21 1.85 -7.26
CA LEU A 396 -2.51 2.99 -7.86
C LEU A 396 -3.35 3.79 -8.88
N ARG A 397 -4.37 3.19 -9.50
CA ARG A 397 -5.16 3.82 -10.57
C ARG A 397 -5.79 5.16 -10.17
N PRO A 398 -6.56 5.28 -9.06
CA PRO A 398 -7.14 6.57 -8.68
C PRO A 398 -6.07 7.64 -8.39
N ILE A 399 -4.89 7.23 -7.94
CA ILE A 399 -3.75 8.14 -7.72
C ILE A 399 -3.19 8.63 -9.07
N GLN A 400 -3.03 7.71 -10.03
CA GLN A 400 -2.58 8.01 -11.39
C GLN A 400 -3.54 8.95 -12.10
N ASP A 401 -4.85 8.68 -12.04
CA ASP A 401 -5.88 9.47 -12.69
C ASP A 401 -5.90 10.90 -12.15
N ALA A 402 -5.84 11.06 -10.82
CA ALA A 402 -5.77 12.38 -10.20
C ALA A 402 -4.47 13.13 -10.54
N LEU A 403 -3.35 12.43 -10.61
CA LEU A 403 -2.07 13.04 -11.00
C LEU A 403 -2.08 13.46 -12.48
N THR A 404 -2.64 12.63 -13.37
CA THR A 404 -2.86 12.97 -14.79
C THR A 404 -3.73 14.22 -14.92
N ALA A 405 -4.84 14.28 -14.17
CA ALA A 405 -5.73 15.44 -14.16
C ALA A 405 -5.01 16.72 -13.69
N GLN A 406 -4.15 16.62 -12.65
CA GLN A 406 -3.40 17.78 -12.15
C GLN A 406 -2.31 18.25 -13.11
N LEU A 407 -1.58 17.32 -13.73
CA LEU A 407 -0.45 17.65 -14.61
C LEU A 407 -0.88 18.03 -16.03
N GLY A 408 -2.14 17.76 -16.41
CA GLY A 408 -2.67 18.03 -17.75
C GLY A 408 -2.01 17.20 -18.85
N ALA A 409 -1.30 16.13 -18.48
CA ALA A 409 -0.61 15.21 -19.37
C ALA A 409 -0.71 13.78 -18.83
N GLN A 410 -0.70 12.80 -19.71
CA GLN A 410 -0.75 11.39 -19.33
C GLN A 410 0.44 11.04 -18.42
N THR A 411 0.13 10.51 -17.23
CA THR A 411 1.14 10.06 -16.27
C THR A 411 1.36 8.57 -16.36
N ASP A 412 2.59 8.14 -16.08
CA ASP A 412 2.96 6.72 -16.00
C ASP A 412 3.16 6.27 -14.54
N LEU A 413 3.45 4.98 -14.35
CA LEU A 413 3.65 4.42 -13.02
C LEU A 413 4.95 4.88 -12.35
N ILE A 414 5.91 5.44 -13.11
CA ILE A 414 7.08 6.12 -12.56
C ILE A 414 6.63 7.41 -11.87
N ASP A 415 5.78 8.21 -12.52
CA ASP A 415 5.21 9.43 -11.92
C ASP A 415 4.46 9.12 -10.61
N VAL A 416 3.66 8.05 -10.60
CA VAL A 416 2.92 7.60 -9.40
C VAL A 416 3.88 7.16 -8.29
N HIS A 417 4.90 6.37 -8.63
CA HIS A 417 5.93 5.96 -7.66
C HIS A 417 6.64 7.18 -7.05
N LEU A 418 6.96 8.19 -7.86
CA LEU A 418 7.58 9.43 -7.40
C LEU A 418 6.66 10.25 -6.49
N LEU A 419 5.35 10.30 -6.76
CA LEU A 419 4.38 10.92 -5.87
C LEU A 419 4.31 10.19 -4.52
N LEU A 420 4.31 8.85 -4.52
CA LEU A 420 4.36 8.06 -3.28
C LEU A 420 5.65 8.31 -2.50
N TRP A 421 6.78 8.42 -3.20
CA TRP A 421 8.08 8.70 -2.59
C TRP A 421 8.09 10.10 -1.98
N PHE A 422 7.57 11.08 -2.72
CA PHE A 422 7.42 12.46 -2.28
C PHE A 422 6.56 12.54 -1.02
N ASN A 423 5.42 11.86 -0.99
CA ASN A 423 4.56 11.81 0.20
C ASN A 423 5.28 11.16 1.40
N HIS A 424 5.97 10.04 1.17
CA HIS A 424 6.70 9.33 2.21
C HIS A 424 7.87 10.15 2.80
N ARG A 425 8.48 11.03 2.01
CA ARG A 425 9.56 11.93 2.43
C ARG A 425 9.08 13.27 2.96
N PHE A 426 7.77 13.51 2.97
CA PHE A 426 7.20 14.80 3.35
C PHE A 426 7.20 14.96 4.88
N ASP A 427 8.36 15.33 5.43
CA ASP A 427 8.55 15.68 6.85
C ASP A 427 8.44 17.20 7.10
N ALA A 428 8.68 17.64 8.33
CA ALA A 428 8.59 19.04 8.74
C ALA A 428 9.56 19.95 7.97
N ASP A 429 10.79 19.48 7.72
CA ASP A 429 11.81 20.23 6.98
C ASP A 429 11.43 20.35 5.50
N PHE A 430 10.80 19.31 4.95
CA PHE A 430 10.30 19.30 3.59
C PHE A 430 9.05 20.18 3.44
N ALA A 431 8.16 20.18 4.44
CA ALA A 431 6.96 21.04 4.49
C ALA A 431 7.31 22.52 4.46
N HIS A 432 8.35 22.93 5.21
CA HIS A 432 8.81 24.31 5.26
C HIS A 432 9.20 24.84 3.87
N ARG A 433 9.67 24.00 2.93
CA ARG A 433 9.99 24.41 1.56
C ARG A 433 8.79 24.92 0.77
N PHE A 434 7.59 24.52 1.17
CA PHE A 434 6.33 24.95 0.58
C PHE A 434 5.61 26.03 1.41
N GLY A 435 6.27 26.56 2.45
CA GLY A 435 5.68 27.53 3.36
C GLY A 435 4.54 26.95 4.17
N GLU A 436 4.71 25.71 4.62
CA GLU A 436 3.79 25.06 5.55
C GLU A 436 4.57 24.43 6.71
N ASP A 437 3.94 24.32 7.88
CA ASP A 437 4.45 23.49 8.97
C ASP A 437 4.06 22.02 8.76
N ALA A 438 4.52 21.13 9.64
CA ALA A 438 4.20 19.70 9.58
C ALA A 438 2.68 19.41 9.69
N ALA A 439 1.89 20.34 10.24
CA ALA A 439 0.44 20.25 10.34
C ALA A 439 -0.28 20.83 9.09
N GLY A 440 0.47 21.34 8.13
CA GLY A 440 -0.06 21.94 6.91
C GLY A 440 -0.65 23.33 7.12
N ASN A 441 -0.29 24.03 8.21
CA ASN A 441 -0.64 25.44 8.37
C ASN A 441 0.32 26.28 7.54
N PRO A 442 -0.16 27.37 6.89
CA PRO A 442 0.72 28.30 6.20
C PRO A 442 1.75 28.86 7.19
N VAL A 443 3.02 28.61 6.91
CA VAL A 443 4.13 29.31 7.53
C VAL A 443 4.46 30.47 6.61
N LEU A 444 4.38 31.68 7.15
CA LEU A 444 4.90 32.87 6.49
C LEU A 444 6.40 32.65 6.25
N LEU A 445 6.74 32.18 5.05
CA LEU A 445 8.11 32.22 4.59
C LEU A 445 8.47 33.69 4.47
N PRO A 446 9.46 34.17 5.22
CA PRO A 446 9.77 35.58 5.21
C PRO A 446 10.22 36.02 3.83
N GLU A 447 9.82 37.23 3.41
CA GLU A 447 10.27 37.84 2.17
C GLU A 447 11.79 38.03 2.25
N PRO A 448 12.59 37.26 1.50
CA PRO A 448 14.02 37.43 1.55
C PRO A 448 14.39 38.76 0.89
N PRO A 449 15.43 39.46 1.37
CA PRO A 449 15.96 40.61 0.70
C PRO A 449 16.25 40.32 -0.78
N LEU A 450 16.02 41.30 -1.66
CA LEU A 450 16.21 41.17 -3.12
C LEU A 450 17.53 40.45 -3.51
N PRO A 451 18.70 40.77 -2.91
CA PRO A 451 19.96 40.10 -3.26
C PRO A 451 20.03 38.61 -2.86
N LEU A 452 19.21 38.17 -1.90
CA LEU A 452 19.18 36.80 -1.39
C LEU A 452 18.07 35.96 -2.01
N ARG A 453 17.10 36.59 -2.70
CA ARG A 453 15.89 35.92 -3.21
C ARG A 453 16.19 34.70 -4.07
N ALA A 454 17.16 34.79 -4.98
CA ALA A 454 17.55 33.66 -5.84
C ALA A 454 18.09 32.45 -5.04
N LEU A 455 18.77 32.70 -3.91
CA LEU A 455 19.28 31.64 -3.03
C LEU A 455 18.17 31.01 -2.19
N TYR A 456 17.22 31.83 -1.71
CA TYR A 456 16.00 31.33 -1.06
C TYR A 456 15.13 30.49 -2.01
N GLU A 457 15.04 30.88 -3.28
CA GLU A 457 14.36 30.07 -4.29
C GLU A 457 15.12 28.77 -4.59
N ALA A 458 16.45 28.82 -4.60
CA ALA A 458 17.27 27.64 -4.82
C ALA A 458 17.14 26.62 -3.67
N THR A 459 17.07 27.04 -2.40
CA THR A 459 16.88 26.10 -1.27
C THR A 459 15.53 25.40 -1.29
N ARG A 460 14.52 25.96 -1.97
CA ARG A 460 13.24 25.26 -2.20
C ARG A 460 13.38 24.10 -3.19
N ARG A 461 14.40 24.13 -4.06
CA ARG A 461 14.60 23.17 -5.15
C ARG A 461 15.71 22.15 -4.89
N THR A 462 16.73 22.51 -4.12
CA THR A 462 17.92 21.67 -3.88
C THR A 462 18.42 21.77 -2.44
N GLN A 463 18.99 20.67 -1.93
CA GLN A 463 19.71 20.64 -0.65
C GLN A 463 21.12 21.22 -0.72
N THR A 464 21.66 21.42 -1.93
CA THR A 464 23.03 21.90 -2.13
C THR A 464 23.05 23.04 -3.13
N ILE A 465 23.64 24.16 -2.72
CA ILE A 465 23.84 25.34 -3.56
C ILE A 465 25.35 25.54 -3.73
N ALA A 466 25.81 25.54 -4.98
CA ALA A 466 27.18 25.87 -5.33
C ALA A 466 27.26 27.29 -5.92
N LEU A 467 28.04 28.17 -5.29
CA LEU A 467 28.32 29.51 -5.83
C LEU A 467 29.59 29.47 -6.69
N CYS A 468 29.46 29.74 -7.99
CA CYS A 468 30.56 29.72 -8.95
C CYS A 468 30.88 31.12 -9.47
N GLY A 469 32.17 31.43 -9.67
CA GLY A 469 32.62 32.70 -10.25
C GLY A 469 34.10 33.02 -9.96
N PRO A 470 34.69 34.00 -10.66
CA PRO A 470 36.10 34.40 -10.48
C PRO A 470 36.47 34.76 -9.03
N PRO A 471 37.73 34.63 -8.60
CA PRO A 471 38.19 35.14 -7.29
C PRO A 471 37.80 36.60 -7.08
N GLY A 472 37.47 36.99 -5.84
CA GLY A 472 37.12 38.38 -5.47
C GLY A 472 35.67 38.83 -5.73
N THR A 473 34.83 37.98 -6.33
CA THR A 473 33.41 38.31 -6.66
C THR A 473 32.43 38.25 -5.48
N GLY A 474 32.93 38.25 -4.24
CA GLY A 474 32.06 38.30 -3.04
C GLY A 474 31.30 37.00 -2.71
N LYS A 475 31.57 35.87 -3.38
CA LYS A 475 30.87 34.58 -3.17
C LYS A 475 30.82 34.15 -1.69
N THR A 476 31.95 34.23 -0.99
CA THR A 476 32.03 33.86 0.44
C THR A 476 31.17 34.77 1.31
N GLN A 477 31.15 36.07 0.99
CA GLN A 477 30.32 37.04 1.71
C GLN A 477 28.85 36.78 1.45
N LEU A 478 28.46 36.55 0.19
CA LEU A 478 27.08 36.24 -0.19
C LEU A 478 26.60 34.94 0.49
N ALA A 479 27.40 33.88 0.48
CA ALA A 479 27.07 32.62 1.17
C ALA A 479 26.88 32.84 2.67
N ARG A 480 27.82 33.54 3.32
CA ARG A 480 27.76 33.80 4.76
C ARG A 480 26.54 34.65 5.12
N THR A 481 26.29 35.72 4.35
CA THR A 481 25.11 36.58 4.53
C THR A 481 23.80 35.83 4.33
N PHE A 482 23.74 34.98 3.29
CA PHE A 482 22.59 34.13 3.06
C PHE A 482 22.35 33.16 4.23
N ILE A 483 23.36 32.39 4.63
CA ILE A 483 23.22 31.37 5.68
C ILE A 483 22.85 32.02 7.02
N THR A 484 23.53 33.11 7.41
CA THR A 484 23.20 33.81 8.66
C THR A 484 21.80 34.36 8.65
N HIS A 485 21.36 35.00 7.56
CA HIS A 485 19.98 35.48 7.45
C HIS A 485 18.97 34.32 7.52
N TRP A 486 19.25 33.23 6.81
CA TRP A 486 18.41 32.03 6.81
C TRP A 486 18.27 31.42 8.21
N LEU A 487 19.38 31.22 8.92
CA LEU A 487 19.39 30.68 10.28
C LEU A 487 18.68 31.60 11.28
N LEU A 488 18.89 32.91 11.21
CA LEU A 488 18.17 33.86 12.08
C LEU A 488 16.66 33.81 11.83
N SER A 489 16.25 33.78 10.56
CA SER A 489 14.83 33.75 10.20
C SER A 489 14.14 32.45 10.61
N GLY A 490 14.82 31.31 10.51
CA GLY A 490 14.26 29.98 10.78
C GLY A 490 14.38 29.53 12.24
N ASN A 491 15.49 29.85 12.91
CA ASN A 491 15.79 29.35 14.26
C ASN A 491 15.51 30.37 15.38
N HIS A 492 15.40 31.66 15.04
CA HIS A 492 15.16 32.72 16.03
C HIS A 492 13.86 33.48 15.74
N SER A 493 13.92 34.48 14.86
CA SER A 493 12.76 35.29 14.49
C SER A 493 13.05 36.07 13.21
N GLN A 494 11.99 36.43 12.48
CA GLN A 494 12.14 37.29 11.31
C GLN A 494 12.70 38.67 11.68
N THR A 495 12.33 39.20 12.84
CA THR A 495 12.85 40.45 13.38
C THR A 495 14.38 40.42 13.54
N ASP A 496 14.94 39.30 14.00
CA ASP A 496 16.40 39.15 14.13
C ASP A 496 17.10 39.11 12.77
N ALA A 497 16.49 38.47 11.78
CA ALA A 497 16.98 38.47 10.40
C ALA A 497 16.92 39.87 9.77
N ASP A 498 15.84 40.62 10.00
CA ASP A 498 15.70 42.00 9.52
C ASP A 498 16.74 42.94 10.15
N VAL A 499 17.01 42.79 11.45
CA VAL A 499 18.07 43.53 12.14
C VAL A 499 19.45 43.19 11.58
N TYR A 500 19.71 41.91 11.29
CA TYR A 500 20.94 41.50 10.61
C TYR A 500 21.05 42.14 9.22
N TRP A 501 19.97 42.12 8.44
CA TRP A 501 19.96 42.71 7.11
C TRP A 501 20.17 44.23 7.13
N ALA A 502 19.58 44.94 8.09
CA ALA A 502 19.82 46.36 8.30
C ALA A 502 21.32 46.63 8.59
N ALA A 503 21.97 45.79 9.39
CA ALA A 503 23.40 45.90 9.67
C ALA A 503 24.26 45.64 8.41
N VAL A 504 23.87 44.68 7.57
CA VAL A 504 24.51 44.41 6.27
C VAL A 504 24.41 45.62 5.34
N ASN A 505 23.21 46.21 5.20
CA ASN A 505 23.01 47.40 4.35
C ASN A 505 23.78 48.62 4.87
N ALA A 506 23.89 48.77 6.19
CA ALA A 506 24.64 49.85 6.83
C ALA A 506 26.16 49.62 6.84
N GLY A 507 26.65 48.45 6.41
CA GLY A 507 28.08 48.10 6.49
C GLY A 507 28.60 48.00 7.92
N ASN A 508 27.74 47.75 8.91
CA ASN A 508 28.12 47.72 10.32
C ASN A 508 28.73 46.36 10.70
N VAL A 509 30.05 46.24 10.51
CA VAL A 509 30.81 44.99 10.71
C VAL A 509 30.65 44.43 12.12
N ALA A 510 30.60 45.27 13.16
CA ALA A 510 30.45 44.82 14.54
C ALA A 510 29.07 44.15 14.77
N ALA A 511 28.00 44.78 14.30
CA ALA A 511 26.65 44.24 14.40
C ALA A 511 26.47 42.98 13.54
N ILE A 512 27.05 42.95 12.34
CA ILE A 512 27.08 41.76 11.46
C ILE A 512 27.73 40.58 12.19
N ASN A 513 28.90 40.78 12.79
CA ASN A 513 29.61 39.71 13.49
C ASN A 513 28.86 39.22 14.73
N GLN A 514 28.28 40.13 15.51
CA GLN A 514 27.48 39.79 16.68
C GLN A 514 26.27 38.93 16.31
N ARG A 515 25.49 39.35 15.31
CA ARG A 515 24.31 38.62 14.85
C ARG A 515 24.67 37.33 14.13
N THR A 516 25.82 37.29 13.43
CA THR A 516 26.36 36.05 12.88
C THR A 516 26.66 35.06 14.00
N ALA A 517 27.33 35.49 15.08
CA ALA A 517 27.62 34.60 16.22
C ALA A 517 26.36 34.19 17.00
N GLN A 518 25.26 34.92 16.89
CA GLN A 518 23.96 34.53 17.46
C GLN A 518 23.28 33.44 16.62
N ALA A 519 23.46 33.48 15.30
CA ALA A 519 22.79 32.58 14.35
C ALA A 519 23.41 31.16 14.29
N TRP A 520 24.69 31.05 14.66
CA TRP A 520 25.51 29.84 14.62
C TRP A 520 25.85 29.41 16.04
#